data_AF-F2JHT2-F1
#
_entry.id   AF-F2JHT2-F1
#
_cell.length_a   1.000
_cell.length_b   1.000
_cell.length_c   1.000
_cell.angle_alpha   90.00
_cell.angle_beta   90.00
_cell.angle_gamma   90.00
#
_symmetry.space_group_name_H-M   'P 1'
#
loop_
_entity.id
_entity.type
_entity.pdbx_description
1 polymer ?
#
loop_
_entity_poly.entity_id
_entity_poly.type
_entity_poly.pdbx_seq_one_letter_code
_entity_poly.pdbx_strand_id
1 'polypeptide(L)'
;MPELINIRLTKDSPEVATMDAQAKALGMSRNEMILKAITMLLDFEPTFYKKLEAYSSNANVSMGTALQNMTIKRWAQDNAKRAVWGRNSDILLEFSQSNEGVIQSKELYEMVYQLAFVEEARARFEQLQQEVKQGLELRGEDKEFYEEFQPKYGYKPRLERESLQEGLTFWESDGDGAK
;
A
#
# COMPACT_ATOMS: atom_id res chain seq x y z
N MET A 1 13.96 12.20 34.91
CA MET A 1 13.53 13.60 34.72
C MET A 1 13.20 13.79 33.25
N PRO A 2 12.20 14.60 32.87
CA PRO A 2 11.98 14.92 31.46
C PRO A 2 13.19 15.66 30.90
N GLU A 3 13.66 15.25 29.73
CA GLU A 3 14.70 15.96 29.00
C GLU A 3 14.09 17.14 28.24
N LEU A 4 14.77 18.29 28.27
CA LEU A 4 14.33 19.50 27.59
C LEU A 4 15.01 19.59 26.22
N ILE A 5 14.21 19.58 25.16
CA ILE A 5 14.67 19.76 23.78
C ILE A 5 14.18 21.13 23.29
N ASN A 6 15.12 21.98 22.87
CA ASN A 6 14.81 23.27 22.24
C ASN A 6 14.76 23.09 20.72
N ILE A 7 13.59 23.30 20.11
CA ILE A 7 13.39 23.19 18.66
C ILE A 7 13.36 24.58 18.04
N ARG A 8 14.18 24.80 17.01
CA ARG A 8 14.15 26.03 16.20
C ARG A 8 13.39 25.76 14.91
N LEU A 9 12.26 26.43 14.73
CA LEU A 9 11.47 26.34 13.51
C LEU A 9 12.20 27.00 12.33
N THR A 10 12.12 26.37 11.16
CA THR A 10 12.67 26.89 9.90
C THR A 10 11.57 27.56 9.08
N LYS A 11 11.93 28.15 7.93
CA LYS A 11 10.97 28.80 7.03
C LYS A 11 9.91 27.84 6.47
N ASP A 12 10.24 26.56 6.39
CA ASP A 12 9.36 25.52 5.85
C ASP A 12 8.48 24.87 6.94
N SER A 13 8.65 25.29 8.19
CA SER A 13 7.84 24.81 9.31
C SER A 13 6.47 25.50 9.34
N PRO A 14 5.41 24.81 9.79
CA PRO A 14 4.14 25.47 10.06
C PRO A 14 4.29 26.57 11.11
N GLU A 15 3.46 27.60 11.01
CA GLU A 15 3.39 28.61 12.06
C GLU A 15 2.93 28.00 13.38
N VAL A 16 3.47 28.52 14.49
CA VAL A 16 3.15 28.06 15.85
C VAL A 16 1.64 28.14 16.12
N ALA A 17 0.98 29.21 15.67
CA ALA A 17 -0.45 29.38 15.82
C ALA A 17 -1.25 28.27 15.12
N THR A 18 -0.82 27.86 13.93
CA THR A 18 -1.42 26.73 13.19
C THR A 18 -1.23 25.42 13.93
N MET A 19 -0.04 25.19 14.49
CA MET A 19 0.22 24.01 15.33
C MET A 19 -0.67 23.96 16.57
N ASP A 20 -0.83 25.10 17.26
CA ASP A 20 -1.66 25.19 18.48
C ASP A 20 -3.15 25.00 18.16
N ALA A 21 -3.63 25.59 17.06
CA ALA A 21 -5.00 25.40 16.60
C ALA A 21 -5.27 23.92 16.26
N GLN A 22 -4.35 23.27 15.57
CA GLN A 22 -4.48 21.85 15.22
C GLN A 22 -4.43 20.95 16.46
N ALA A 23 -3.48 21.18 17.37
CA ALA A 23 -3.39 20.43 18.61
C ALA A 23 -4.68 20.55 19.44
N LYS A 24 -5.23 21.77 19.54
CA LYS A 24 -6.52 22.02 20.20
C LYS A 24 -7.68 21.29 19.51
N ALA A 25 -7.73 21.28 18.18
CA ALA A 25 -8.75 20.55 17.43
C ALA A 25 -8.68 19.03 17.68
N LEU A 26 -7.47 18.51 17.91
CA LEU A 26 -7.22 17.12 18.27
C LEU A 26 -7.37 16.84 19.78
N GLY A 27 -7.74 17.84 20.60
CA GLY A 27 -7.93 17.70 22.04
C GLY A 27 -6.63 17.44 22.82
N MET A 28 -5.48 17.86 22.29
CA MET A 28 -4.16 17.65 22.89
C MET A 28 -3.34 18.94 22.96
N SER A 29 -2.27 18.92 23.74
CA SER A 29 -1.27 19.99 23.75
C SER A 29 -0.35 19.93 22.53
N ARG A 30 0.28 21.06 22.18
CA ARG A 30 1.30 21.11 21.11
C ARG A 30 2.46 20.14 21.39
N ASN A 31 2.88 20.02 22.65
CA ASN A 31 3.95 19.09 23.03
C ASN A 31 3.55 17.63 22.78
N GLU A 32 2.34 17.24 23.17
CA GLU A 32 1.83 15.89 22.90
C GLU A 32 1.70 15.63 21.40
N MET A 33 1.26 16.62 20.62
CA MET A 33 1.16 16.51 19.17
C MET A 33 2.55 16.30 18.52
N ILE A 34 3.56 17.08 18.91
CA ILE A 34 4.93 16.94 18.40
C ILE A 34 5.50 15.57 18.76
N LEU A 35 5.35 15.14 20.01
CA LEU A 35 5.84 13.83 20.44
C LEU A 35 5.16 12.69 19.68
N LYS A 36 3.83 12.75 19.49
CA LYS A 36 3.10 11.75 18.69
C LYS A 36 3.55 11.72 17.23
N ALA A 37 3.81 12.89 16.63
CA ALA A 37 4.32 12.97 15.26
C ALA A 37 5.73 12.36 15.15
N ILE A 38 6.61 12.62 16.12
CA ILE A 38 7.95 12.02 16.15
C ILE A 38 7.86 10.51 16.34
N THR A 39 7.06 10.02 17.30
CA THR A 39 6.88 8.57 17.52
C THR A 39 6.35 7.90 16.26
N MET A 40 5.35 8.48 15.61
CA MET A 40 4.84 7.97 14.35
C MET A 40 5.94 7.89 13.29
N LEU A 41 6.81 8.90 13.17
CA LEU A 41 7.93 8.89 12.23
C LEU A 41 9.02 7.86 12.57
N LEU A 42 9.25 7.56 13.86
CA LEU A 42 10.19 6.53 14.29
C LEU A 42 9.72 5.12 13.93
N ASP A 43 8.41 4.89 13.88
CA ASP A 43 7.82 3.60 13.55
C ASP A 43 7.80 3.32 12.03
N PHE A 44 8.09 4.33 11.18
CA PHE A 44 8.16 4.13 9.73
C PHE A 44 9.44 3.40 9.31
N GLU A 45 9.27 2.38 8.46
CA GLU A 45 10.40 1.77 7.77
C GLU A 45 11.01 2.76 6.76
N PRO A 46 12.35 2.94 6.72
CA PRO A 46 12.98 3.91 5.82
C PRO A 46 12.63 3.74 4.34
N THR A 47 12.56 2.49 3.85
CA THR A 47 12.22 2.20 2.45
C THR A 47 10.78 2.62 2.13
N PHE A 48 9.85 2.33 3.04
CA PHE A 48 8.47 2.75 2.91
C PHE A 48 8.36 4.28 2.90
N TYR A 49 9.04 4.97 3.83
CA TYR A 49 9.02 6.43 3.93
C TYR A 49 9.43 7.08 2.60
N LYS A 50 10.56 6.68 2.04
CA LYS A 50 11.06 7.23 0.76
C LYS A 50 10.07 7.03 -0.39
N LYS A 51 9.42 5.85 -0.44
CA LYS A 51 8.42 5.56 -1.47
C LYS A 51 7.16 6.38 -1.29
N LEU A 52 6.70 6.57 -0.05
CA LEU A 52 5.57 7.43 0.24
C LEU A 52 5.88 8.88 -0.14
N GLU A 53 7.10 9.35 0.15
CA GLU A 53 7.57 10.68 -0.23
C GLU A 53 7.54 10.87 -1.75
N ALA A 54 8.12 9.93 -2.50
CA ALA A 54 8.11 9.95 -3.97
C ALA A 54 6.67 9.88 -4.54
N TYR A 55 5.83 9.01 -3.99
CA TYR A 55 4.43 8.87 -4.38
C TYR A 55 3.65 10.17 -4.17
N SER A 56 3.78 10.78 -2.98
CA SER A 56 3.10 12.03 -2.65
C SER A 56 3.58 13.20 -3.53
N SER A 57 4.88 13.24 -3.83
CA SER A 57 5.48 14.24 -4.73
C SER A 57 4.94 14.09 -6.16
N ASN A 58 4.89 12.87 -6.68
CA ASN A 58 4.32 12.59 -8.01
C ASN A 58 2.84 12.97 -8.11
N ALA A 59 2.10 12.83 -7.01
CA ALA A 59 0.70 13.24 -6.90
C ALA A 59 0.52 14.73 -6.54
N ASN A 60 1.61 15.48 -6.34
CA ASN A 60 1.62 16.88 -5.93
C ASN A 60 0.79 17.18 -4.65
N VAL A 61 0.92 16.31 -3.65
CA VAL A 61 0.26 16.44 -2.34
C VAL A 61 1.24 16.17 -1.20
N SER A 62 0.92 16.62 0.01
CA SER A 62 1.73 16.26 1.19
C SER A 62 1.60 14.76 1.52
N MET A 63 2.64 14.16 2.12
CA MET A 63 2.57 12.76 2.58
C MET A 63 1.38 12.51 3.52
N GLY A 64 1.10 13.44 4.44
CA GLY A 64 -0.04 13.33 5.35
C GLY A 64 -1.38 13.29 4.59
N THR A 65 -1.52 14.12 3.56
CA THR A 65 -2.69 14.11 2.67
C THR A 65 -2.78 12.80 1.87
N ALA A 66 -1.67 12.29 1.36
CA ALA A 66 -1.64 11.02 0.64
C ALA A 66 -2.12 9.86 1.53
N LEU A 67 -1.56 9.74 2.74
CA LEU A 67 -1.97 8.73 3.72
C LEU A 67 -3.45 8.88 4.07
N GLN A 68 -3.90 10.09 4.40
CA GLN A 68 -5.29 10.34 4.76
C GLN A 68 -6.25 9.95 3.63
N ASN A 69 -5.94 10.32 2.38
CA ASN A 69 -6.77 9.99 1.22
C ASN A 69 -6.83 8.48 0.95
N MET A 70 -5.70 7.78 1.08
CA MET A 70 -5.66 6.32 0.97
C MET A 70 -6.53 5.64 2.03
N THR A 71 -6.44 6.09 3.28
CA THR A 71 -7.26 5.57 4.38
C THR A 71 -8.75 5.86 4.17
N ILE A 72 -9.12 7.08 3.77
CA ILE A 72 -10.52 7.45 3.47
C ILE A 72 -11.08 6.60 2.34
N LYS A 73 -10.32 6.40 1.26
CA LYS A 73 -10.72 5.53 0.15
C LYS A 73 -11.03 4.13 0.64
N ARG A 74 -10.17 3.56 1.50
CA ARG A 74 -10.40 2.23 2.08
C ARG A 74 -11.67 2.18 2.91
N TRP A 75 -11.86 3.13 3.82
CA TRP A 75 -13.09 3.21 4.63
C TRP A 75 -14.35 3.31 3.77
N ALA A 76 -14.32 4.12 2.70
CA ALA A 76 -15.42 4.24 1.77
C ALA A 76 -15.75 2.91 1.08
N GLN A 77 -14.72 2.18 0.62
CA GLN A 77 -14.88 0.85 0.00
C GLN A 77 -15.45 -0.18 0.99
N ASP A 78 -14.94 -0.20 2.22
CA ASP A 78 -15.43 -1.11 3.26
C ASP A 78 -16.88 -0.82 3.65
N ASN A 79 -17.24 0.46 3.76
CA ASN A 79 -18.61 0.88 4.05
C ASN A 79 -19.57 0.55 2.90
N ALA A 80 -19.15 0.78 1.64
CA ALA A 80 -19.94 0.41 0.46
C ALA A 80 -20.17 -1.09 0.39
N LYS A 81 -19.14 -1.91 0.63
CA LYS A 81 -19.27 -3.39 0.70
C LYS A 81 -20.24 -3.80 1.79
N ARG A 82 -20.10 -3.26 3.01
CA ARG A 82 -21.03 -3.55 4.11
C ARG A 82 -22.47 -3.17 3.76
N ALA A 83 -22.68 -2.04 3.08
CA ALA A 83 -24.01 -1.61 2.67
C ALA A 83 -24.67 -2.56 1.65
N VAL A 84 -23.89 -3.12 0.72
CA VAL A 84 -24.39 -4.07 -0.29
C VAL A 84 -24.60 -5.48 0.29
N TRP A 85 -23.65 -5.97 1.08
CA TRP A 85 -23.60 -7.38 1.50
C TRP A 85 -24.09 -7.60 2.95
N GLY A 86 -24.50 -6.54 3.65
CA GLY A 86 -24.92 -6.56 5.06
C GLY A 86 -23.77 -6.77 6.07
N ARG A 87 -22.63 -7.28 5.61
CA ARG A 87 -21.39 -7.45 6.37
C ARG A 87 -20.18 -7.22 5.47
N ASN A 88 -19.06 -6.84 6.07
CA ASN A 88 -17.76 -6.90 5.42
C ASN A 88 -17.01 -8.08 6.04
N SER A 89 -16.77 -9.13 5.26
CA SER A 89 -16.07 -10.35 5.70
C SER A 89 -14.62 -10.39 5.23
N ASP A 90 -14.13 -9.33 4.60
CA ASP A 90 -12.76 -9.28 4.12
C ASP A 90 -11.80 -9.21 5.30
N ILE A 91 -10.77 -10.04 5.26
CA ILE A 91 -9.69 -10.01 6.22
C ILE A 91 -8.79 -8.82 5.85
N LEU A 92 -8.66 -7.87 6.78
CA LEU A 92 -7.72 -6.75 6.65
C LEU A 92 -6.31 -7.27 6.91
N LEU A 93 -5.66 -7.74 5.85
CA LEU A 93 -4.32 -8.35 5.92
C LEU A 93 -3.29 -7.40 6.52
N GLU A 94 -3.46 -6.09 6.32
CA GLU A 94 -2.64 -5.02 6.91
C GLU A 94 -2.68 -4.96 8.45
N PHE A 95 -3.66 -5.61 9.08
CA PHE A 95 -3.78 -5.72 10.54
C PHE A 95 -3.66 -7.15 11.05
N SER A 96 -3.36 -8.10 10.17
CA SER A 96 -3.13 -9.49 10.57
C SER A 96 -1.86 -9.60 11.42
N GLN A 97 -1.92 -10.45 12.45
CA GLN A 97 -0.78 -10.78 13.30
C GLN A 97 -0.22 -12.14 12.88
N SER A 98 1.10 -12.24 12.73
CA SER A 98 1.81 -13.51 12.68
C SER A 98 2.16 -13.96 14.10
N ASN A 99 2.66 -15.18 14.24
CA ASN A 99 3.15 -15.68 15.55
C ASN A 99 4.33 -14.88 16.09
N GLU A 100 4.97 -14.04 15.27
CA GLU A 100 6.11 -13.18 15.60
C GLU A 100 5.70 -11.71 15.85
N GLY A 101 4.42 -11.38 15.75
CA GLY A 101 3.88 -10.03 15.98
C GLY A 101 3.10 -9.48 14.80
N VAL A 102 3.08 -8.16 14.65
CA VAL A 102 2.43 -7.50 13.50
C VAL A 102 3.25 -7.79 12.24
N ILE A 103 2.58 -8.20 11.15
CA ILE A 103 3.21 -8.42 9.85
C ILE A 103 3.96 -7.15 9.43
N GLN A 104 5.25 -7.31 9.11
CA GLN A 104 6.13 -6.18 8.76
C GLN A 104 5.91 -5.73 7.31
N SER A 105 6.31 -4.49 6.99
CA SER A 105 6.06 -3.83 5.70
C SER A 105 6.37 -4.67 4.45
N LYS A 106 7.52 -5.37 4.45
CA LYS A 106 7.95 -6.22 3.33
C LYS A 106 7.05 -7.44 3.14
N GLU A 107 6.83 -8.18 4.22
CA GLU A 107 5.97 -9.37 4.22
C GLU A 107 4.53 -9.00 3.82
N LEU A 108 4.01 -7.88 4.35
CA LEU A 108 2.69 -7.38 3.99
C LEU A 108 2.61 -7.05 2.50
N TYR A 109 3.59 -6.33 1.95
CA TYR A 109 3.63 -6.01 0.53
C TYR A 109 3.63 -7.28 -0.32
N GLU A 110 4.50 -8.23 -0.01
CA GLU A 110 4.59 -9.48 -0.75
C GLU A 110 3.25 -10.20 -0.76
N MET A 111 2.63 -10.41 0.41
CA MET A 111 1.33 -11.07 0.54
C MET A 111 0.22 -10.36 -0.26
N VAL A 112 0.10 -9.04 -0.10
CA VAL A 112 -0.94 -8.25 -0.79
C VAL A 112 -0.69 -8.26 -2.29
N TYR A 113 0.56 -8.15 -2.73
CA TYR A 113 0.93 -8.22 -4.13
C TYR A 113 0.59 -9.58 -4.74
N GLN A 114 0.85 -10.71 -4.07
CA GLN A 114 0.49 -12.02 -4.64
C GLN A 114 -1.02 -12.15 -4.85
N LEU A 115 -1.82 -11.67 -3.88
CA LEU A 115 -3.28 -11.73 -3.98
C LEU A 115 -3.79 -10.84 -5.11
N ALA A 116 -3.31 -9.60 -5.18
CA ALA A 116 -3.68 -8.66 -6.24
C ALA A 116 -3.26 -9.18 -7.62
N PHE A 117 -2.04 -9.73 -7.73
CA PHE A 117 -1.54 -10.33 -8.97
C PHE A 117 -2.44 -11.48 -9.44
N VAL A 118 -2.85 -12.36 -8.54
CA VAL A 118 -3.74 -13.47 -8.89
C VAL A 118 -5.10 -12.98 -9.37
N GLU A 119 -5.65 -11.94 -8.73
CA GLU A 119 -6.91 -11.33 -9.14
C GLU A 119 -6.80 -10.67 -10.53
N GLU A 120 -5.80 -9.83 -10.75
CA GLU A 120 -5.55 -9.14 -12.01
C GLU A 120 -5.21 -10.13 -13.15
N ALA A 121 -4.37 -11.13 -12.86
CA ALA A 121 -4.01 -12.15 -13.84
C ALA A 121 -5.23 -12.99 -14.25
N ARG A 122 -6.14 -13.28 -13.32
CA ARG A 122 -7.41 -13.94 -13.63
C ARG A 122 -8.31 -13.04 -14.48
N ALA A 123 -8.47 -11.77 -14.10
CA ALA A 123 -9.30 -10.82 -14.85
C ALA A 123 -8.79 -10.63 -16.30
N ARG A 124 -7.48 -10.44 -16.47
CA ARG A 124 -6.83 -10.37 -17.79
C ARG A 124 -7.05 -11.66 -18.58
N PHE A 125 -6.87 -12.83 -17.95
CA PHE A 125 -7.11 -14.11 -18.61
C PHE A 125 -8.57 -14.28 -19.07
N GLU A 126 -9.55 -13.91 -18.23
CA GLU A 126 -10.97 -13.95 -18.57
C GLU A 126 -11.30 -13.04 -19.76
N GLN A 127 -10.70 -11.85 -19.82
CA GLN A 127 -10.84 -10.95 -20.96
C GLN A 127 -10.27 -11.56 -22.24
N LEU A 128 -9.02 -12.03 -22.22
CA LEU A 128 -8.38 -12.67 -23.37
C LEU A 128 -9.15 -13.92 -23.82
N GLN A 129 -9.72 -14.68 -22.88
CA GLN A 129 -10.57 -15.82 -23.20
C GLN A 129 -11.86 -15.39 -23.92
N GLN A 130 -12.44 -14.24 -23.57
CA GLN A 130 -13.60 -13.70 -24.29
C GLN A 130 -13.23 -13.26 -25.71
N GLU A 131 -12.06 -12.63 -25.90
CA GLU A 131 -11.56 -12.23 -27.22
C GLU A 131 -11.31 -13.46 -28.11
N VAL A 132 -10.69 -14.52 -27.59
CA VAL A 132 -10.53 -15.79 -28.29
C VAL A 132 -11.88 -16.42 -28.65
N LYS A 133 -12.86 -16.39 -27.73
CA LYS A 133 -14.23 -16.88 -28.02
C LYS A 133 -14.93 -16.07 -29.11
N GLN A 134 -14.61 -14.79 -29.24
CA GLN A 134 -15.10 -13.91 -30.32
C GLN A 134 -14.34 -14.11 -31.63
N GLY A 135 -13.34 -15.01 -31.67
CA GLY A 135 -12.56 -15.33 -32.86
C GLY A 135 -11.39 -14.40 -33.12
N LEU A 136 -10.99 -13.58 -32.14
CA LEU A 136 -9.80 -12.74 -32.25
C LEU A 136 -8.54 -13.58 -32.00
N GLU A 137 -7.52 -13.35 -32.82
CA GLU A 137 -6.23 -14.00 -32.69
C GLU A 137 -5.33 -13.20 -31.75
N LEU A 138 -4.91 -13.81 -30.63
CA LEU A 138 -3.98 -13.19 -29.68
C LEU A 138 -2.56 -13.12 -30.29
N ARG A 139 -1.84 -12.02 -30.03
CA ARG A 139 -0.49 -11.77 -30.56
C ARG A 139 0.43 -11.15 -29.51
N GLY A 140 1.74 -11.36 -29.67
CA GLY A 140 2.76 -10.79 -28.79
C GLY A 140 2.57 -11.19 -27.32
N GLU A 141 2.74 -10.22 -26.43
CA GLU A 141 2.67 -10.41 -24.97
C GLU A 141 1.32 -11.00 -24.50
N ASP A 142 0.21 -10.72 -25.18
CA ASP A 142 -1.10 -11.28 -24.81
C ASP A 142 -1.20 -12.77 -25.13
N LYS A 143 -0.54 -13.23 -26.20
CA LYS A 143 -0.46 -14.66 -26.52
C LYS A 143 0.44 -15.38 -25.53
N GLU A 144 1.61 -14.81 -25.23
CA GLU A 144 2.56 -15.36 -24.27
C GLU A 144 1.93 -15.48 -22.88
N PHE A 145 1.28 -14.41 -22.41
CA PHE A 145 0.53 -14.40 -21.15
C PHE A 145 -0.62 -15.43 -21.17
N TYR A 146 -1.41 -15.49 -22.23
CA TYR A 146 -2.52 -16.43 -22.31
C TYR A 146 -2.04 -17.88 -22.27
N GLU A 147 -0.98 -18.23 -23.00
CA GLU A 147 -0.39 -19.58 -23.02
C GLU A 147 0.24 -19.96 -21.66
N GLU A 148 0.94 -19.03 -21.00
CA GLU A 148 1.53 -19.25 -19.67
C GLU A 148 0.46 -19.52 -18.59
N PHE A 149 -0.63 -18.76 -18.62
CA PHE A 149 -1.67 -18.83 -17.60
C PHE A 149 -2.84 -19.77 -17.95
N GLN A 150 -2.91 -20.27 -19.19
CA GLN A 150 -3.91 -21.25 -19.62
C GLN A 150 -3.91 -22.53 -18.78
N PRO A 151 -2.78 -23.14 -18.39
CA PRO A 151 -2.77 -24.29 -17.48
C PRO A 151 -3.34 -23.98 -16.10
N LYS A 152 -3.11 -22.74 -15.61
CA LYS A 152 -3.46 -22.31 -14.24
C LYS A 152 -4.91 -21.86 -14.10
N TYR A 153 -5.45 -21.18 -15.10
CA TYR A 153 -6.81 -20.63 -15.07
C TYR A 153 -7.76 -21.30 -16.08
N GLY A 154 -7.24 -22.04 -17.05
CA GLY A 154 -8.03 -22.83 -18.01
C GLY A 154 -8.45 -24.22 -17.53
N TYR A 155 -7.86 -24.75 -16.43
CA TYR A 155 -8.20 -26.05 -15.82
C TYR A 155 -8.38 -25.92 -14.30
N LYS A 156 -9.53 -26.39 -13.74
CA LYS A 156 -9.68 -26.67 -12.29
C LYS A 156 -9.35 -28.16 -12.10
N PRO A 157 -8.63 -28.67 -11.06
CA PRO A 157 -7.99 -28.04 -9.88
C PRO A 157 -6.56 -28.54 -9.53
N ARG A 158 -5.67 -27.68 -9.01
CA ARG A 158 -4.88 -27.82 -7.76
C ARG A 158 -3.89 -26.67 -7.67
N LEU A 159 -3.85 -25.99 -6.53
CA LEU A 159 -2.86 -24.94 -6.24
C LEU A 159 -1.46 -25.56 -6.23
N GLU A 160 -0.65 -25.23 -7.24
CA GLU A 160 0.80 -25.28 -7.13
C GLU A 160 1.34 -23.84 -7.11
N ARG A 161 2.22 -23.62 -6.13
CA ARG A 161 2.94 -22.37 -5.87
C ARG A 161 4.07 -22.26 -6.88
N GLU A 162 4.02 -21.24 -7.73
CA GLU A 162 5.12 -20.57 -8.45
C GLU A 162 4.43 -19.44 -9.25
N SER A 163 4.97 -18.23 -9.42
CA SER A 163 6.32 -17.66 -9.38
C SER A 163 6.18 -16.15 -9.07
N LEU A 164 7.12 -15.53 -8.34
CA LEU A 164 7.15 -14.07 -8.18
C LEU A 164 8.61 -13.57 -8.13
N GLN A 165 9.14 -13.18 -9.29
CA GLN A 165 10.41 -12.46 -9.37
C GLN A 165 10.21 -10.93 -9.41
N GLU A 166 8.98 -10.45 -9.66
CA GLU A 166 8.67 -9.01 -9.75
C GLU A 166 8.36 -8.34 -8.39
N GLY A 167 7.93 -9.10 -7.37
CA GLY A 167 7.76 -8.56 -6.03
C GLY A 167 9.08 -8.13 -5.37
N LEU A 168 10.21 -8.71 -5.81
CA LEU A 168 11.56 -8.42 -5.31
C LEU A 168 12.11 -7.09 -5.84
N THR A 169 11.83 -6.75 -7.10
CA THR A 169 12.36 -5.52 -7.73
C THR A 169 11.79 -4.24 -7.10
N PHE A 170 10.58 -4.30 -6.54
CA PHE A 170 10.03 -3.19 -5.76
C PHE A 170 10.91 -2.89 -4.54
N TRP A 171 11.44 -3.90 -3.84
CA TRP A 171 12.24 -3.71 -2.62
C TRP A 171 13.72 -3.42 -2.87
N GLU A 172 14.23 -3.72 -4.07
CA GLU A 172 15.67 -3.65 -4.39
C GLU A 172 16.10 -2.36 -5.12
N SER A 173 15.19 -1.43 -5.44
CA SER A 173 15.50 -0.27 -6.28
C SER A 173 16.32 0.87 -5.62
N ASP A 174 16.95 0.66 -4.47
CA ASP A 174 17.74 1.69 -3.75
C ASP A 174 19.16 1.19 -3.42
N GLY A 175 19.75 0.39 -4.31
CA GLY A 175 21.03 -0.30 -4.08
C GLY A 175 22.21 0.04 -5.01
N ASP A 176 22.09 0.98 -5.95
CA ASP A 176 23.23 1.35 -6.81
C ASP A 176 23.21 2.84 -7.15
N GLY A 177 23.96 3.62 -6.36
CA GLY A 177 24.03 5.07 -6.53
C GLY A 177 24.93 5.80 -5.55
N ALA A 178 26.08 5.23 -5.17
CA ALA A 178 27.16 5.98 -4.52
C ALA A 178 28.52 5.36 -4.89
N LYS A 179 29.14 5.89 -5.95
CA LYS A 179 30.60 5.93 -6.09
C LYS A 179 31.13 7.18 -5.42
#